data_AF-A0A948RYG3-F1
#
_entry.id   AF-A0A948RYG3-F1
#
_cell.length_a   1.000
_cell.length_b   1.000
_cell.length_c   1.000
_cell.angle_alpha   90.00
_cell.angle_beta   90.00
_cell.angle_gamma   90.00
#
_symmetry.space_group_name_H-M   'P 1'
#
loop_
_entity.id
_entity.type
_entity.pdbx_description
1 polymer ?
#
loop_
_entity_poly.entity_id
_entity_poly.type
_entity_poly.pdbx_seq_one_letter_code
_entity_poly.pdbx_strand_id
1 'polypeptide(L)'
;NDGMPRTPNSRADQWHRMAMRANPIYYSFSSRGEDHAAQNPLFCCTCIIIVAGARGWARAKGRWNFLLAEDSSMMLECQKTSHMLGKGFRFPCPNMYPCWLLVMLVPIAVGLPLSRSFSLRAEVWDVPEEMQTLSEALQIAQPYDTVLVSPGTYDNVGSLFMDAPSVILLGEDSLRARINLGALYIRADSCVVRGLSFMNWIDFPITVGAVTGTQIRGNAFLWSMRAIDDQGLFTSIIGNYIMECWESIMVYGQGGTLIASNELINNGGGILLWAPATVKDNEIIGTTSGSDVGAPLYGGGVGAFSVGGQVLIQNNTIDENTCDTWEPLWVGKGGGIYTFECDSVIIEHNTITNNQALLGGGIYVKDSNVEIRENFIRSNVDTVFYEEDEREGLGGGFWIGNCEGVIENNTIIENNAHIDGAAFYLEGNSTPVICNNIWVSNISRGSGVYCTNLASSPIFECNNAWANGIAEFGGSCPDPTGTNGNFSADPLFCWPEGDDFYLHADSPCAPENSPAGCGLIGAFPASCGISGVDGWVANDVNGLIRSYPNPMKTSSTIILSGDHSFLKGEVRILDILGRCIRSFSATDVGSGDRTFHWDGRSSSGELATPGLYFIRAKSGDSMLTSKIMVVR
;
A
#
# COMPACT_ATOMS: atom_id res chain seq x y z
N ASN A 1 -24.14 49.49 -23.97
CA ASN A 1 -25.51 49.56 -23.43
C ASN A 1 -26.02 48.13 -23.42
N ASP A 2 -26.06 47.41 -22.30
CA ASP A 2 -25.83 47.73 -20.88
C ASP A 2 -25.10 46.53 -20.21
N GLY A 3 -24.49 46.55 -19.01
CA GLY A 3 -24.33 47.61 -18.02
C GLY A 3 -24.23 47.07 -16.58
N MET A 4 -23.02 46.63 -16.16
CA MET A 4 -22.50 46.50 -14.77
C MET A 4 -22.84 45.23 -13.92
N PRO A 5 -22.10 44.92 -12.82
CA PRO A 5 -20.66 45.10 -12.52
C PRO A 5 -19.95 43.86 -11.87
N ARG A 6 -18.64 44.03 -11.57
CA ARG A 6 -17.65 43.06 -11.05
C ARG A 6 -17.94 42.37 -9.69
N THR A 7 -17.37 41.17 -9.49
CA THR A 7 -16.35 40.92 -8.43
C THR A 7 -15.27 39.93 -8.92
N PRO A 8 -13.98 40.09 -8.55
CA PRO A 8 -12.96 39.05 -8.73
C PRO A 8 -12.55 38.47 -7.37
N ASN A 9 -12.78 37.17 -7.14
CA ASN A 9 -12.29 36.45 -5.96
C ASN A 9 -12.16 34.95 -6.24
N SER A 10 -11.10 34.55 -6.93
CA SER A 10 -10.54 33.18 -6.85
C SER A 10 -9.03 33.25 -7.10
N ARG A 11 -8.25 32.38 -6.44
CA ARG A 11 -6.78 32.39 -6.51
C ARG A 11 -6.21 31.73 -7.80
N ALA A 12 -7.06 31.25 -8.69
CA ALA A 12 -6.67 30.49 -9.89
C ALA A 12 -5.98 31.35 -10.97
N ASP A 13 -6.42 32.60 -11.16
CA ASP A 13 -6.06 33.44 -12.32
C ASP A 13 -4.59 33.94 -12.36
N GLN A 14 -3.80 33.71 -11.31
CA GLN A 14 -2.38 34.11 -11.30
C GLN A 14 -1.42 33.05 -11.87
N TRP A 15 -1.81 31.77 -11.91
CA TRP A 15 -0.90 30.68 -12.29
C TRP A 15 -0.76 30.46 -13.81
N HIS A 16 -1.78 30.86 -14.59
CA HIS A 16 -1.81 30.70 -16.05
C HIS A 16 -0.75 31.49 -16.85
N ARG A 17 0.11 32.29 -16.21
CA ARG A 17 1.13 33.12 -16.91
C ARG A 17 2.58 32.66 -16.73
N MET A 18 2.86 31.62 -15.96
CA MET A 18 4.24 31.12 -15.76
C MET A 18 4.56 29.80 -16.46
N ALA A 19 3.57 28.98 -16.82
CA ALA A 19 3.81 27.66 -17.44
C ALA A 19 4.23 27.68 -18.93
N MET A 20 4.08 28.80 -19.65
CA MET A 20 4.47 28.89 -21.08
C MET A 20 5.99 29.08 -21.27
N ARG A 21 6.83 28.11 -20.89
CA ARG A 21 8.26 28.08 -21.28
C ARG A 21 9.02 26.75 -21.13
N ALA A 22 8.38 25.61 -21.40
CA ALA A 22 9.10 24.36 -21.66
C ALA A 22 8.44 23.56 -22.80
N ASN A 23 9.15 23.39 -23.92
CA ASN A 23 8.74 22.52 -25.03
C ASN A 23 9.64 21.27 -25.05
N PRO A 24 9.10 20.06 -24.81
CA PRO A 24 9.64 18.82 -25.31
C PRO A 24 9.02 18.51 -26.68
N ILE A 25 9.85 18.35 -27.71
CA ILE A 25 9.40 17.89 -29.03
C ILE A 25 9.39 16.36 -29.02
N TYR A 26 8.20 15.76 -29.19
CA TYR A 26 8.08 14.33 -29.47
C TYR A 26 7.56 14.09 -30.89
N TYR A 27 8.29 13.26 -31.64
CA TYR A 27 7.89 12.82 -32.98
C TYR A 27 6.84 11.72 -32.88
N SER A 28 5.70 11.90 -33.55
CA SER A 28 4.75 10.83 -33.78
C SER A 28 5.23 9.90 -34.90
N PHE A 29 5.20 8.58 -34.65
CA PHE A 29 5.26 7.57 -35.70
C PHE A 29 3.89 6.92 -35.81
N SER A 30 3.20 7.22 -36.91
CA SER A 30 2.06 6.43 -37.36
C SER A 30 2.52 5.41 -38.40
N SER A 31 2.14 4.15 -38.22
CA SER A 31 2.26 3.13 -39.26
C SER A 31 0.97 2.35 -39.34
N ARG A 32 0.27 2.50 -40.46
CA ARG A 32 -0.85 1.63 -40.85
C ARG A 32 -0.36 0.19 -40.99
N GLY A 33 -1.21 -0.77 -40.68
CA GLY A 33 -0.92 -2.17 -40.93
C GLY A 33 -1.03 -2.53 -42.41
N GLU A 34 -0.27 -3.55 -42.80
CA GLU A 34 -0.57 -4.47 -43.90
C GLU A 34 0.11 -5.81 -43.57
N ASP A 35 -0.51 -6.93 -43.94
CA ASP A 35 -0.11 -8.28 -43.56
C ASP A 35 1.24 -8.73 -44.16
N HIS A 36 1.95 -9.64 -43.47
CA HIS A 36 2.27 -10.98 -43.99
C HIS A 36 3.14 -11.85 -43.05
N ALA A 37 2.59 -13.03 -42.72
CA ALA A 37 3.25 -14.34 -42.63
C ALA A 37 4.60 -14.54 -41.87
N ALA A 38 4.47 -15.03 -40.63
CA ALA A 38 5.17 -16.20 -40.07
C ALA A 38 6.70 -16.41 -40.26
N GLN A 39 7.46 -16.27 -39.15
CA GLN A 39 8.48 -17.26 -38.73
C GLN A 39 8.91 -17.07 -37.26
N ASN A 40 9.21 -18.18 -36.57
CA ASN A 40 9.56 -18.23 -35.13
C ASN A 40 10.85 -17.43 -34.79
N PRO A 41 10.90 -16.72 -33.64
CA PRO A 41 12.15 -16.29 -33.03
C PRO A 41 12.71 -17.37 -32.09
N LEU A 42 13.96 -17.79 -32.33
CA LEU A 42 14.76 -18.50 -31.33
C LEU A 42 15.23 -17.51 -30.27
N PHE A 43 14.98 -17.81 -29.00
CA PHE A 43 15.50 -17.04 -27.87
C PHE A 43 17.04 -17.05 -27.86
N CYS A 44 17.64 -15.86 -27.78
CA CYS A 44 19.07 -15.67 -27.53
C CYS A 44 19.26 -14.46 -26.60
N CYS A 45 19.25 -14.72 -25.29
CA CYS A 45 19.56 -13.71 -24.28
C CYS A 45 20.96 -13.14 -24.52
N THR A 46 21.08 -11.81 -24.63
CA THR A 46 22.37 -11.12 -24.69
C THR A 46 22.41 -10.07 -23.60
N CYS A 47 23.20 -10.30 -22.55
CA CYS A 47 23.44 -9.31 -21.50
C CYS A 47 24.19 -8.10 -22.08
N ILE A 48 23.71 -6.90 -21.77
CA ILE A 48 24.39 -5.64 -22.10
C ILE A 48 25.19 -5.22 -20.86
N ILE A 49 26.51 -5.11 -21.01
CA ILE A 49 27.39 -4.40 -20.06
C ILE A 49 27.69 -3.02 -20.68
N ILE A 50 27.28 -1.95 -20.00
CA ILE A 50 27.67 -0.58 -20.35
C ILE A 50 28.84 -0.17 -19.46
N VAL A 51 29.97 0.17 -20.08
CA VAL A 51 31.04 0.94 -19.44
C VAL A 51 31.43 2.08 -20.39
N ALA A 52 31.17 3.31 -19.96
CA ALA A 52 31.79 4.51 -20.54
C ALA A 52 33.15 4.77 -19.83
N GLY A 53 34.18 5.31 -20.47
CA GLY A 53 34.37 5.60 -21.89
C GLY A 53 35.68 6.37 -22.11
N ALA A 54 36.31 6.24 -23.28
CA ALA A 54 37.38 7.14 -23.78
C ALA A 54 37.66 6.86 -25.27
N ARG A 55 38.05 7.90 -26.03
CA ARG A 55 38.26 7.80 -27.50
C ARG A 55 39.66 7.32 -27.86
N GLY A 56 39.77 6.32 -28.74
CA GLY A 56 41.02 5.95 -29.42
C GLY A 56 40.81 4.84 -30.46
N TRP A 57 41.04 5.12 -31.75
CA TRP A 57 40.82 4.13 -32.83
C TRP A 57 42.04 3.21 -33.04
N ALA A 58 41.84 1.90 -32.88
CA ALA A 58 42.58 0.86 -33.61
C ALA A 58 41.78 -0.44 -33.70
N ARG A 59 41.55 -0.97 -34.91
CA ARG A 59 40.90 -2.29 -35.12
C ARG A 59 41.93 -3.41 -35.11
N ALA A 60 41.75 -4.42 -34.26
CA ALA A 60 42.29 -5.76 -34.45
C ALA A 60 41.30 -6.82 -33.94
N LYS A 61 41.17 -7.95 -34.65
CA LYS A 61 40.25 -9.04 -34.32
C LYS A 61 40.97 -10.14 -33.53
N GLY A 62 40.33 -10.66 -32.47
CA GLY A 62 40.76 -11.89 -31.79
C GLY A 62 39.93 -12.19 -30.54
N ARG A 63 39.35 -13.39 -30.44
CA ARG A 63 38.70 -13.91 -29.21
C ARG A 63 39.78 -14.42 -28.23
N TRP A 64 39.46 -14.50 -26.93
CA TRP A 64 39.33 -15.74 -26.13
C TRP A 64 39.04 -15.40 -24.65
N ASN A 65 38.28 -16.25 -23.98
CA ASN A 65 37.95 -16.14 -22.56
C ASN A 65 39.09 -16.69 -21.68
N PHE A 66 39.23 -16.18 -20.46
CA PHE A 66 39.71 -16.97 -19.31
C PHE A 66 39.04 -16.49 -18.01
N LEU A 67 38.50 -17.45 -17.24
CA LEU A 67 38.22 -17.26 -15.83
C LEU A 67 39.51 -17.46 -15.03
N LEU A 68 39.64 -16.74 -13.92
CA LEU A 68 40.41 -17.16 -12.74
C LEU A 68 39.49 -17.08 -11.54
N ALA A 69 39.42 -18.17 -10.78
CA ALA A 69 38.67 -18.27 -9.53
C ALA A 69 39.61 -18.81 -8.44
N GLU A 70 39.69 -18.05 -7.36
CA GLU A 70 40.16 -18.43 -6.03
C GLU A 70 38.98 -18.07 -5.10
N ASP A 71 38.59 -18.83 -4.08
CA ASP A 71 39.14 -20.08 -3.56
C ASP A 71 38.00 -20.85 -2.85
N SER A 72 37.93 -22.17 -2.98
CA SER A 72 36.94 -23.01 -2.25
C SER A 72 37.38 -24.46 -2.26
N SER A 73 37.61 -25.03 -1.07
CA SER A 73 38.05 -26.42 -0.92
C SER A 73 36.93 -27.35 -0.44
N MET A 74 37.07 -28.63 -0.82
CA MET A 74 36.28 -29.80 -0.41
C MET A 74 34.99 -30.15 -1.16
N MET A 75 35.21 -30.99 -2.19
CA MET A 75 34.58 -32.30 -2.42
C MET A 75 33.08 -32.39 -2.76
N LEU A 76 32.83 -32.80 -4.01
CA LEU A 76 32.04 -34.01 -4.26
C LEU A 76 32.60 -34.76 -5.50
N GLU A 77 32.52 -36.09 -5.46
CA GLU A 77 33.16 -36.97 -6.45
C GLU A 77 32.48 -36.95 -7.82
N CYS A 78 33.27 -37.21 -8.88
CA CYS A 78 32.73 -37.76 -10.12
C CYS A 78 33.64 -38.87 -10.64
N GLN A 79 33.05 -40.01 -10.99
CA GLN A 79 33.78 -41.26 -11.24
C GLN A 79 34.42 -41.34 -12.65
N LYS A 80 35.47 -42.16 -12.72
CA LYS A 80 36.10 -42.72 -13.93
C LYS A 80 35.05 -43.39 -14.87
N THR A 81 35.25 -43.66 -16.17
CA THR A 81 36.50 -43.97 -16.91
C THR A 81 36.30 -43.95 -18.45
N SER A 82 37.33 -43.53 -19.20
CA SER A 82 37.84 -44.06 -20.51
C SER A 82 36.93 -44.73 -21.58
N HIS A 83 37.11 -44.37 -22.88
CA HIS A 83 37.96 -45.13 -23.85
C HIS A 83 38.03 -44.55 -25.29
N MET A 84 39.22 -44.69 -25.93
CA MET A 84 39.56 -45.01 -27.37
C MET A 84 38.73 -44.40 -28.55
N LEU A 85 39.24 -43.98 -29.73
CA LEU A 85 40.52 -43.95 -30.50
C LEU A 85 40.36 -42.90 -31.66
N GLY A 86 41.32 -42.47 -32.48
CA GLY A 86 42.79 -42.62 -32.52
C GLY A 86 43.43 -42.56 -33.95
N LYS A 87 44.53 -41.79 -34.13
CA LYS A 87 45.46 -41.65 -35.31
C LYS A 87 45.04 -40.66 -36.45
N GLY A 88 45.93 -39.80 -37.01
CA GLY A 88 47.31 -39.39 -36.65
C GLY A 88 48.11 -38.64 -37.75
N PHE A 89 49.16 -37.88 -37.36
CA PHE A 89 50.35 -37.35 -38.13
C PHE A 89 50.12 -36.42 -39.37
N ARG A 90 50.96 -35.41 -39.73
CA ARG A 90 52.42 -35.17 -39.58
C ARG A 90 52.84 -33.68 -39.33
N PHE A 91 54.09 -33.50 -38.88
CA PHE A 91 54.94 -32.28 -38.67
C PHE A 91 55.46 -31.64 -40.01
N PRO A 92 56.18 -30.47 -40.06
CA PRO A 92 57.15 -29.94 -39.07
C PRO A 92 57.27 -28.41 -38.80
N CYS A 93 58.04 -28.09 -37.75
CA CYS A 93 58.64 -26.78 -37.45
C CYS A 93 60.18 -26.83 -37.56
N PRO A 94 60.85 -25.70 -37.86
CA PRO A 94 62.19 -25.35 -37.38
C PRO A 94 62.15 -24.04 -36.55
N ASN A 95 63.11 -23.64 -35.70
CA ASN A 95 64.30 -24.25 -35.08
C ASN A 95 64.58 -23.44 -33.78
N MET A 96 65.33 -23.96 -32.80
CA MET A 96 65.42 -23.37 -31.45
C MET A 96 66.86 -23.41 -30.86
N TYR A 97 67.14 -22.48 -29.93
CA TYR A 97 68.32 -22.34 -29.05
C TYR A 97 69.61 -21.74 -29.64
N PRO A 98 70.53 -21.16 -28.81
CA PRO A 98 70.58 -21.04 -27.33
C PRO A 98 70.30 -19.57 -26.84
N CYS A 99 70.72 -18.98 -25.68
CA CYS A 99 71.72 -19.32 -24.64
C CYS A 99 71.46 -18.62 -23.26
N TRP A 100 71.53 -19.40 -22.16
CA TRP A 100 72.07 -19.12 -20.80
C TRP A 100 71.50 -18.03 -19.85
N LEU A 101 71.25 -18.48 -18.60
CA LEU A 101 70.93 -17.70 -17.41
C LEU A 101 72.22 -17.21 -16.71
N LEU A 102 72.21 -16.02 -16.10
CA LEU A 102 73.24 -15.63 -15.12
C LEU A 102 72.63 -14.73 -14.04
N VAL A 103 72.88 -15.08 -12.77
CA VAL A 103 72.31 -14.43 -11.58
C VAL A 103 73.21 -13.31 -11.09
N MET A 104 72.65 -12.14 -10.76
CA MET A 104 73.26 -11.18 -9.83
C MET A 104 72.23 -10.70 -8.80
N LEU A 105 72.72 -10.45 -7.59
CA LEU A 105 71.98 -10.09 -6.38
C LEU A 105 72.04 -8.57 -6.10
N VAL A 106 71.36 -8.17 -5.00
CA VAL A 106 71.56 -6.96 -4.18
C VAL A 106 70.73 -5.72 -4.57
N PRO A 107 70.09 -4.97 -3.62
CA PRO A 107 69.72 -5.30 -2.23
C PRO A 107 68.21 -5.14 -1.92
N ILE A 108 67.79 -5.72 -0.78
CA ILE A 108 66.52 -5.37 -0.13
C ILE A 108 66.62 -3.93 0.42
N ALA A 109 65.77 -3.03 -0.06
CA ALA A 109 65.47 -1.78 0.61
C ALA A 109 64.24 -1.98 1.51
N VAL A 110 64.34 -1.58 2.78
CA VAL A 110 63.24 -1.66 3.75
C VAL A 110 62.17 -0.64 3.39
N GLY A 111 61.20 -1.06 2.57
CA GLY A 111 59.95 -0.35 2.35
C GLY A 111 58.96 -0.70 3.46
N LEU A 112 58.53 0.31 4.21
CA LEU A 112 57.51 0.19 5.25
C LEU A 112 56.27 -0.56 4.73
N PRO A 113 55.67 -1.50 5.48
CA PRO A 113 54.32 -1.92 5.19
C PRO A 113 53.40 -0.72 5.46
N LEU A 114 52.94 -0.07 4.40
CA LEU A 114 51.71 0.73 4.45
C LEU A 114 50.52 -0.23 4.54
N SER A 115 50.46 -1.01 5.62
CA SER A 115 49.22 -1.52 6.14
C SER A 115 48.42 -0.32 6.62
N ARG A 116 47.69 0.32 5.70
CA ARG A 116 46.51 1.11 6.06
C ARG A 116 45.56 0.12 6.71
N SER A 117 45.62 0.06 8.04
CA SER A 117 44.55 -0.50 8.85
C SER A 117 43.30 0.32 8.54
N PHE A 118 42.46 -0.19 7.65
CA PHE A 118 41.09 0.30 7.51
C PHE A 118 40.39 0.01 8.84
N SER A 119 40.35 1.03 9.70
CA SER A 119 39.48 1.04 10.86
C SER A 119 38.06 1.13 10.33
N LEU A 120 37.40 -0.03 10.17
CA LEU A 120 35.95 -0.11 10.02
C LEU A 120 35.30 0.36 11.32
N ARG A 121 35.23 1.68 11.47
CA ARG A 121 34.49 2.37 12.51
C ARG A 121 33.46 3.23 11.80
N ALA A 122 32.18 2.91 12.00
CA ALA A 122 31.11 3.81 11.66
C ALA A 122 31.28 5.11 12.45
N GLU A 123 31.35 6.23 11.76
CA GLU A 123 31.36 7.56 12.36
C GLU A 123 29.95 8.17 12.32
N VAL A 124 29.71 9.15 13.19
CA VAL A 124 28.47 9.93 13.22
C VAL A 124 28.87 11.35 12.85
N TRP A 125 28.21 11.92 11.84
CA TRP A 125 28.45 13.26 11.34
C TRP A 125 27.25 14.13 11.73
N ASP A 126 27.39 14.99 12.74
CA ASP A 126 26.28 15.87 13.16
C ASP A 126 26.14 17.09 12.25
N VAL A 127 24.94 17.30 11.72
CA VAL A 127 24.57 18.47 10.93
C VAL A 127 23.52 19.27 11.71
N PRO A 128 23.78 20.56 12.06
CA PRO A 128 24.89 21.40 11.60
C PRO A 128 26.07 21.53 12.61
N GLU A 129 26.12 20.75 13.70
CA GLU A 129 27.09 21.00 14.78
C GLU A 129 28.55 20.72 14.37
N GLU A 130 28.80 19.62 13.65
CA GLU A 130 30.14 19.25 13.16
C GLU A 130 30.33 19.58 11.67
N MET A 131 29.30 19.37 10.86
CA MET A 131 29.29 19.54 9.41
C MET A 131 28.31 20.64 9.01
N GLN A 132 28.77 21.67 8.26
CA GLN A 132 27.93 22.84 7.95
C GLN A 132 26.73 22.52 7.07
N THR A 133 26.80 21.49 6.23
CA THR A 133 25.72 21.10 5.32
C THR A 133 25.53 19.59 5.20
N LEU A 134 24.28 19.18 4.93
CA LEU A 134 23.92 17.80 4.61
C LEU A 134 24.69 17.24 3.40
N SER A 135 24.99 18.10 2.42
CA SER A 135 25.69 17.72 1.19
C SER A 135 27.16 17.37 1.47
N GLU A 136 27.85 18.17 2.30
CA GLU A 136 29.23 17.87 2.70
C GLU A 136 29.30 16.59 3.55
N ALA A 137 28.38 16.40 4.50
CA ALA A 137 28.32 15.20 5.33
C ALA A 137 28.10 13.92 4.48
N LEU A 138 27.13 13.94 3.56
CA LEU A 138 26.87 12.81 2.65
C LEU A 138 28.00 12.57 1.63
N GLN A 139 28.75 13.62 1.24
CA GLN A 139 29.88 13.48 0.32
C GLN A 139 31.10 12.81 0.95
N ILE A 140 31.31 12.96 2.27
CA ILE A 140 32.45 12.33 2.98
C ILE A 140 32.09 10.99 3.62
N ALA A 141 30.80 10.72 3.87
CA ALA A 141 30.31 9.52 4.53
C ALA A 141 30.88 8.24 3.91
N GLN A 142 31.41 7.36 4.77
CA GLN A 142 31.90 6.04 4.42
C GLN A 142 30.82 4.97 4.73
N PRO A 143 30.97 3.72 4.26
CA PRO A 143 29.99 2.69 4.55
C PRO A 143 29.79 2.49 6.06
N TYR A 144 28.52 2.35 6.45
CA TYR A 144 28.03 2.27 7.83
C TYR A 144 28.03 3.58 8.64
N ASP A 145 28.48 4.71 8.08
CA ASP A 145 28.37 6.01 8.77
C ASP A 145 26.91 6.46 8.94
N THR A 146 26.68 7.28 9.95
CA THR A 146 25.40 7.96 10.17
C THR A 146 25.57 9.47 9.99
N VAL A 147 24.81 10.07 9.07
CA VAL A 147 24.62 11.53 9.04
C VAL A 147 23.43 11.85 9.94
N LEU A 148 23.70 12.47 11.08
CA LEU A 148 22.70 12.85 12.07
C LEU A 148 22.24 14.28 11.78
N VAL A 149 20.93 14.46 11.65
CA VAL A 149 20.30 15.74 11.31
C VAL A 149 19.61 16.29 12.56
N SER A 150 20.23 17.30 13.16
CA SER A 150 19.70 18.00 14.32
C SER A 150 18.36 18.71 13.98
N PRO A 151 17.46 18.91 14.97
CA PRO A 151 16.23 19.68 14.81
C PRO A 151 16.45 21.08 14.22
N GLY A 152 15.78 21.39 13.11
CA GLY A 152 15.94 22.66 12.40
C GLY A 152 15.25 22.68 11.03
N THR A 153 15.21 23.86 10.42
CA THR A 153 14.76 24.04 9.03
C THR A 153 15.99 24.20 8.12
N TYR A 154 16.11 23.33 7.13
CA TYR A 154 17.19 23.30 6.15
C TYR A 154 16.62 23.72 4.79
N ASP A 155 16.80 24.99 4.42
CA ASP A 155 16.28 25.57 3.18
C ASP A 155 17.34 25.64 2.08
N ASN A 156 16.90 25.51 0.82
CA ASN A 156 17.73 25.59 -0.39
C ASN A 156 18.87 24.55 -0.43
N VAL A 157 18.63 23.35 0.11
CA VAL A 157 19.64 22.29 0.26
C VAL A 157 20.15 21.75 -1.10
N GLY A 158 19.41 21.99 -2.18
CA GLY A 158 19.71 21.43 -3.50
C GLY A 158 19.48 19.92 -3.53
N SER A 159 20.04 19.22 -4.52
CA SER A 159 19.98 17.76 -4.56
C SER A 159 21.05 17.13 -3.68
N LEU A 160 20.67 16.10 -2.93
CA LEU A 160 21.53 15.27 -2.09
C LEU A 160 21.72 13.90 -2.74
N PHE A 161 22.85 13.25 -2.45
CA PHE A 161 23.23 11.97 -3.04
C PHE A 161 23.77 11.03 -1.96
N MET A 162 23.20 9.83 -1.83
CA MET A 162 23.73 8.76 -0.99
C MET A 162 24.48 7.76 -1.87
N ASP A 163 25.79 7.97 -2.00
CA ASP A 163 26.68 7.23 -2.92
C ASP A 163 27.51 6.14 -2.24
N ALA A 164 27.61 6.14 -0.91
CA ALA A 164 28.25 5.09 -0.13
C ALA A 164 27.18 4.10 0.42
N PRO A 165 27.39 2.78 0.31
CA PRO A 165 26.41 1.78 0.75
C PRO A 165 26.29 1.75 2.28
N SER A 166 25.13 1.33 2.78
CA SER A 166 24.84 1.21 4.23
C SER A 166 24.97 2.51 5.03
N VAL A 167 24.93 3.68 4.39
CA VAL A 167 24.87 4.98 5.09
C VAL A 167 23.47 5.21 5.65
N ILE A 168 23.41 5.73 6.86
CA ILE A 168 22.16 6.10 7.54
C ILE A 168 22.03 7.63 7.53
N LEU A 169 20.96 8.17 6.95
CA LEU A 169 20.55 9.56 7.12
C LEU A 169 19.41 9.59 8.15
N LEU A 170 19.69 10.14 9.33
CA LEU A 170 18.82 10.07 10.51
C LEU A 170 18.49 11.46 11.03
N GLY A 171 17.20 11.82 11.12
CA GLY A 171 16.74 12.95 11.92
C GLY A 171 16.36 12.55 13.34
N GLU A 172 16.57 13.44 14.31
CA GLU A 172 16.19 13.20 15.71
C GLU A 172 14.66 13.15 15.92
N ASP A 173 13.91 13.95 15.16
CA ASP A 173 12.45 14.07 15.23
C ASP A 173 11.92 14.51 13.85
N SER A 174 11.08 13.67 13.24
CA SER A 174 10.52 13.92 11.90
C SER A 174 9.66 15.18 11.84
N LEU A 175 9.12 15.66 12.96
CA LEU A 175 8.38 16.92 13.01
C LEU A 175 9.27 18.16 13.16
N ARG A 176 10.59 17.99 13.38
CA ARG A 176 11.51 19.11 13.66
C ARG A 176 12.68 19.23 12.70
N ALA A 177 13.14 18.15 12.08
CA ALA A 177 14.15 18.18 11.03
C ALA A 177 13.48 18.37 9.66
N ARG A 178 13.11 19.62 9.33
CA ARG A 178 12.43 19.96 8.06
C ARG A 178 13.46 20.30 6.98
N ILE A 179 13.49 19.50 5.92
CA ILE A 179 14.40 19.64 4.79
C ILE A 179 13.60 20.09 3.55
N ASN A 180 13.98 21.25 3.02
CA ASN A 180 13.52 21.81 1.75
C ASN A 180 14.66 21.67 0.73
N LEU A 181 14.65 20.53 0.04
CA LEU A 181 15.66 20.05 -0.91
C LEU A 181 15.13 19.98 -2.34
N GLY A 182 16.04 19.83 -3.29
CA GLY A 182 15.73 19.49 -4.67
C GLY A 182 15.31 18.02 -4.80
N ALA A 183 16.16 17.08 -4.39
CA ALA A 183 15.82 15.65 -4.32
C ALA A 183 16.89 14.90 -3.52
N LEU A 184 16.55 13.79 -2.85
CA LEU A 184 17.50 12.86 -2.26
C LEU A 184 17.61 11.62 -3.16
N TYR A 185 18.72 11.51 -3.88
CA TYR A 185 19.00 10.36 -4.73
C TYR A 185 19.75 9.28 -3.95
N ILE A 186 19.10 8.13 -3.75
CA ILE A 186 19.73 6.95 -3.12
C ILE A 186 20.34 6.09 -4.23
N ARG A 187 21.69 6.04 -4.30
CA ARG A 187 22.45 5.44 -5.40
C ARG A 187 23.40 4.33 -4.97
N ALA A 188 23.34 3.92 -3.71
CA ALA A 188 24.07 2.77 -3.17
C ALA A 188 23.17 1.85 -2.33
N ASP A 189 23.59 0.59 -2.20
CA ASP A 189 22.83 -0.46 -1.51
C ASP A 189 22.70 -0.24 0.00
N SER A 190 21.60 -0.73 0.57
CA SER A 190 21.34 -0.85 2.02
C SER A 190 21.32 0.48 2.79
N CYS A 191 21.17 1.60 2.10
CA CYS A 191 21.03 2.92 2.71
C CYS A 191 19.71 3.05 3.49
N VAL A 192 19.72 3.83 4.57
CA VAL A 192 18.55 4.07 5.43
C VAL A 192 18.27 5.56 5.53
N VAL A 193 17.01 5.96 5.32
CA VAL A 193 16.53 7.33 5.51
C VAL A 193 15.40 7.32 6.54
N ARG A 194 15.59 7.99 7.67
CA ARG A 194 14.65 7.94 8.80
C ARG A 194 14.53 9.22 9.60
N GLY A 195 13.33 9.53 10.08
CA GLY A 195 13.11 10.54 11.11
C GLY A 195 13.17 11.98 10.59
N LEU A 196 12.89 12.22 9.32
CA LEU A 196 13.00 13.53 8.66
C LEU A 196 11.62 14.02 8.17
N SER A 197 11.44 15.32 8.05
CA SER A 197 10.36 15.92 7.25
C SER A 197 10.93 16.48 5.96
N PHE A 198 10.31 16.12 4.84
CA PHE A 198 10.59 16.68 3.53
C PHE A 198 9.45 17.58 3.06
N MET A 199 9.80 18.70 2.43
CA MET A 199 8.87 19.58 1.72
C MET A 199 9.49 19.99 0.39
N ASN A 200 8.79 19.80 -0.72
CA ASN A 200 9.36 20.05 -2.05
C ASN A 200 8.31 20.39 -3.11
N TRP A 201 8.18 21.68 -3.40
CA TRP A 201 7.21 22.21 -4.35
C TRP A 201 7.60 22.08 -5.83
N ILE A 202 8.76 21.46 -6.15
CA ILE A 202 9.38 21.53 -7.48
C ILE A 202 9.76 20.15 -8.05
N ASP A 203 10.07 19.17 -7.20
CA ASP A 203 10.68 17.90 -7.61
C ASP A 203 10.39 16.78 -6.57
N PHE A 204 11.00 15.61 -6.71
CA PHE A 204 10.71 14.40 -5.93
C PHE A 204 11.63 14.31 -4.68
N PRO A 205 11.12 14.34 -3.42
CA PRO A 205 11.96 14.34 -2.22
C PRO A 205 12.90 13.14 -2.10
N ILE A 206 12.45 11.92 -2.43
CA ILE A 206 13.31 10.74 -2.48
C ILE A 206 13.13 10.01 -3.81
N THR A 207 14.26 9.75 -4.47
CA THR A 207 14.35 8.85 -5.63
C THR A 207 15.32 7.73 -5.29
N VAL A 208 14.85 6.48 -5.30
CA VAL A 208 15.67 5.29 -5.13
C VAL A 208 16.11 4.81 -6.52
N GLY A 209 17.42 4.75 -6.77
CA GLY A 209 17.94 4.14 -7.99
C GLY A 209 17.81 2.62 -7.99
N ALA A 210 18.35 1.96 -9.01
CA ALA A 210 18.40 0.49 -9.10
C ALA A 210 19.42 -0.12 -8.11
N VAL A 211 19.12 -0.03 -6.82
CA VAL A 211 19.93 -0.47 -5.67
C VAL A 211 19.15 -1.41 -4.78
N THR A 212 19.82 -2.18 -3.94
CA THR A 212 19.22 -3.23 -3.11
C THR A 212 19.05 -2.86 -1.64
N GLY A 213 17.94 -3.26 -1.01
CA GLY A 213 17.79 -3.23 0.46
C GLY A 213 17.65 -1.85 1.11
N THR A 214 17.32 -0.81 0.33
CA THR A 214 17.06 0.55 0.83
C THR A 214 15.87 0.57 1.81
N GLN A 215 15.99 1.35 2.89
CA GLN A 215 14.90 1.55 3.86
C GLN A 215 14.53 3.02 4.00
N ILE A 216 13.28 3.37 3.69
CA ILE A 216 12.70 4.71 3.91
C ILE A 216 11.66 4.58 5.01
N ARG A 217 11.95 5.06 6.22
CA ARG A 217 11.15 4.71 7.41
C ARG A 217 10.91 5.86 8.37
N GLY A 218 9.66 6.07 8.82
CA GLY A 218 9.38 7.08 9.86
C GLY A 218 9.64 8.52 9.41
N ASN A 219 9.49 8.82 8.12
CA ASN A 219 9.64 10.17 7.57
C ASN A 219 8.27 10.81 7.32
N ALA A 220 8.23 12.14 7.27
CA ALA A 220 7.07 12.91 6.87
C ALA A 220 7.32 13.57 5.50
N PHE A 221 6.37 13.48 4.58
CA PHE A 221 6.41 14.12 3.26
C PHE A 221 5.19 15.02 3.15
N LEU A 222 5.42 16.32 2.99
CA LEU A 222 4.37 17.34 3.06
C LEU A 222 4.44 18.25 1.83
N TRP A 223 3.32 18.48 1.15
CA TRP A 223 3.25 19.40 0.00
C TRP A 223 4.31 19.14 -1.08
N SER A 224 4.54 17.87 -1.40
CA SER A 224 5.57 17.44 -2.37
C SER A 224 4.97 17.02 -3.71
N MET A 225 5.70 17.22 -4.82
CA MET A 225 5.21 16.81 -6.15
C MET A 225 5.00 15.29 -6.28
N ARG A 226 5.94 14.48 -5.80
CA ARG A 226 5.78 13.03 -5.60
C ARG A 226 6.62 12.63 -4.41
N ALA A 227 6.07 12.03 -3.36
CA ALA A 227 6.83 11.81 -2.13
C ALA A 227 7.98 10.79 -2.30
N ILE A 228 7.72 9.63 -2.92
CA ILE A 228 8.72 8.58 -3.14
C ILE A 228 8.61 8.01 -4.57
N ASP A 229 9.75 7.96 -5.26
CA ASP A 229 9.93 7.32 -6.57
C ASP A 229 10.95 6.16 -6.41
N ASP A 230 10.49 4.91 -6.51
CA ASP A 230 11.27 3.71 -6.17
C ASP A 230 11.59 2.84 -7.40
N GLN A 231 12.85 2.88 -7.84
CA GLN A 231 13.42 1.95 -8.82
C GLN A 231 14.27 0.85 -8.14
N GLY A 232 14.25 0.79 -6.81
CA GLY A 232 15.06 -0.13 -6.01
C GLY A 232 14.60 -1.57 -6.07
N LEU A 233 15.51 -2.47 -5.76
CA LEU A 233 15.26 -3.89 -5.67
C LEU A 233 15.13 -4.24 -4.17
N PHE A 234 13.97 -4.72 -3.73
CA PHE A 234 13.71 -5.02 -2.32
C PHE A 234 13.77 -3.77 -1.40
N THR A 235 13.24 -2.64 -1.86
CA THR A 235 13.07 -1.44 -1.03
C THR A 235 12.02 -1.68 0.06
N SER A 236 12.20 -1.08 1.24
CA SER A 236 11.23 -1.08 2.34
C SER A 236 10.79 0.35 2.70
N ILE A 237 9.54 0.68 2.41
CA ILE A 237 8.89 1.96 2.71
C ILE A 237 7.94 1.73 3.89
N ILE A 238 8.38 2.09 5.12
CA ILE A 238 7.68 1.67 6.34
C ILE A 238 7.42 2.80 7.34
N GLY A 239 6.18 3.03 7.73
CA GLY A 239 5.87 3.97 8.81
C GLY A 239 6.02 5.44 8.42
N ASN A 240 5.88 5.78 7.14
CA ASN A 240 5.99 7.17 6.66
C ASN A 240 4.61 7.84 6.63
N TYR A 241 4.60 9.14 6.84
CA TYR A 241 3.41 9.98 6.80
C TYR A 241 3.49 10.90 5.58
N ILE A 242 2.58 10.74 4.61
CA ILE A 242 2.58 11.44 3.33
C ILE A 242 1.26 12.21 3.20
N MET A 243 1.30 13.53 3.22
CA MET A 243 0.09 14.37 3.13
C MET A 243 0.19 15.56 2.18
N GLU A 244 -0.94 15.89 1.56
CA GLU A 244 -1.10 17.01 0.62
C GLU A 244 -0.03 17.04 -0.49
N CYS A 245 0.53 15.87 -0.83
CA CYS A 245 1.43 15.66 -1.95
C CYS A 245 0.60 15.50 -3.24
N TRP A 246 1.20 15.82 -4.40
CA TRP A 246 0.53 15.63 -5.70
C TRP A 246 0.52 14.17 -6.18
N GLU A 247 1.48 13.37 -5.70
CA GLU A 247 1.59 11.92 -5.90
C GLU A 247 2.23 11.30 -4.64
N SER A 248 1.76 10.13 -4.19
CA SER A 248 2.30 9.51 -2.96
C SER A 248 3.52 8.62 -3.23
N ILE A 249 3.31 7.38 -3.67
CA ILE A 249 4.38 6.38 -3.84
C ILE A 249 4.28 5.75 -5.23
N MET A 250 5.39 5.74 -5.97
CA MET A 250 5.51 5.04 -7.25
C MET A 250 6.60 3.97 -7.19
N VAL A 251 6.30 2.76 -7.66
CA VAL A 251 7.24 1.62 -7.69
C VAL A 251 7.43 1.11 -9.12
N TYR A 252 8.68 1.13 -9.58
CA TYR A 252 9.15 0.59 -10.86
C TYR A 252 10.14 -0.58 -10.69
N GLY A 253 10.71 -0.70 -9.49
CA GLY A 253 11.77 -1.65 -9.18
C GLY A 253 11.32 -3.11 -9.10
N GLN A 254 11.80 -3.93 -10.03
CA GLN A 254 11.36 -5.33 -10.22
C GLN A 254 11.82 -6.32 -9.13
N GLY A 255 12.27 -5.84 -7.97
CA GLY A 255 12.74 -6.69 -6.87
C GLY A 255 11.62 -7.18 -5.93
N GLY A 256 10.50 -6.47 -5.84
CA GLY A 256 9.50 -6.70 -4.79
C GLY A 256 9.64 -5.68 -3.66
N THR A 257 8.93 -4.55 -3.74
CA THR A 257 8.97 -3.50 -2.72
C THR A 257 7.96 -3.76 -1.61
N LEU A 258 8.37 -3.58 -0.35
CA LEU A 258 7.49 -3.64 0.82
C LEU A 258 7.03 -2.23 1.18
N ILE A 259 5.73 -1.97 1.09
CA ILE A 259 5.09 -0.72 1.53
C ILE A 259 4.19 -1.05 2.72
N ALA A 260 4.65 -0.73 3.93
CA ALA A 260 3.96 -1.14 5.16
C ALA A 260 3.73 -0.05 6.20
N SER A 261 2.54 -0.01 6.80
CA SER A 261 2.23 0.90 7.92
C SER A 261 2.44 2.39 7.61
N ASN A 262 2.26 2.81 6.37
CA ASN A 262 2.32 4.23 5.98
C ASN A 262 0.93 4.87 6.05
N GLU A 263 0.89 6.17 6.32
CA GLU A 263 -0.32 7.00 6.31
C GLU A 263 -0.25 7.93 5.09
N LEU A 264 -1.15 7.75 4.12
CA LEU A 264 -1.24 8.52 2.88
C LEU A 264 -2.57 9.30 2.89
N ILE A 265 -2.52 10.60 3.18
CA ILE A 265 -3.71 11.41 3.51
C ILE A 265 -3.86 12.60 2.55
N ASN A 266 -5.01 12.71 1.87
CA ASN A 266 -5.38 13.85 1.02
C ASN A 266 -4.33 14.19 -0.07
N ASN A 267 -3.69 13.17 -0.63
CA ASN A 267 -2.74 13.33 -1.72
C ASN A 267 -3.45 13.30 -3.08
N GLY A 268 -2.88 13.92 -4.11
CA GLY A 268 -3.14 13.46 -5.47
C GLY A 268 -2.56 12.05 -5.59
N GLY A 269 -3.36 11.06 -6.01
CA GLY A 269 -2.98 9.65 -6.14
C GLY A 269 -2.44 8.94 -4.88
N GLY A 270 -2.83 7.68 -4.68
CA GLY A 270 -2.26 6.84 -3.63
C GLY A 270 -0.97 6.13 -4.06
N ILE A 271 -0.95 4.80 -3.99
CA ILE A 271 0.21 3.95 -4.33
C ILE A 271 0.05 3.43 -5.76
N LEU A 272 1.08 3.59 -6.62
CA LEU A 272 1.07 3.09 -7.99
C LEU A 272 2.24 2.14 -8.27
N LEU A 273 1.91 0.97 -8.81
CA LEU A 273 2.80 -0.18 -8.96
C LEU A 273 2.93 -0.59 -10.44
N TRP A 274 4.16 -0.57 -10.94
CA TRP A 274 4.59 -1.17 -12.22
C TRP A 274 5.56 -2.34 -12.00
N ALA A 275 5.62 -2.84 -10.77
CA ALA A 275 6.51 -3.91 -10.34
C ALA A 275 5.86 -4.69 -9.18
N PRO A 276 6.34 -5.91 -8.89
CA PRO A 276 5.87 -6.69 -7.74
C PRO A 276 6.02 -5.90 -6.44
N ALA A 277 5.03 -6.01 -5.56
CA ALA A 277 5.03 -5.31 -4.27
C ALA A 277 4.11 -5.98 -3.25
N THR A 278 4.42 -5.73 -1.97
CA THR A 278 3.52 -6.02 -0.85
C THR A 278 3.10 -4.70 -0.22
N VAL A 279 1.83 -4.34 -0.39
CA VAL A 279 1.18 -3.17 0.20
C VAL A 279 0.36 -3.67 1.39
N LYS A 280 0.81 -3.40 2.62
CA LYS A 280 0.10 -3.91 3.81
C LYS A 280 0.05 -2.99 5.01
N ASP A 281 -0.95 -3.16 5.85
CA ASP A 281 -1.07 -2.42 7.12
C ASP A 281 -1.12 -0.87 6.94
N ASN A 282 -1.37 -0.34 5.73
CA ASN A 282 -1.34 1.10 5.44
C ASN A 282 -2.74 1.74 5.61
N GLU A 283 -2.75 3.04 5.88
CA GLU A 283 -3.93 3.90 5.82
C GLU A 283 -3.82 4.80 4.58
N ILE A 284 -4.76 4.69 3.64
CA ILE A 284 -4.78 5.43 2.38
C ILE A 284 -6.15 6.11 2.30
N ILE A 285 -6.17 7.42 2.58
CA ILE A 285 -7.40 8.16 2.89
C ILE A 285 -7.50 9.44 2.06
N GLY A 286 -8.62 9.62 1.36
CA GLY A 286 -8.91 10.85 0.62
C GLY A 286 -7.99 11.10 -0.58
N THR A 287 -7.26 10.10 -1.07
CA THR A 287 -6.33 10.29 -2.19
C THR A 287 -7.09 10.37 -3.52
N THR A 288 -6.78 11.38 -4.34
CA THR A 288 -7.52 11.69 -5.57
C THR A 288 -6.61 11.58 -6.79
N SER A 289 -6.73 10.55 -7.62
CA SER A 289 -6.01 10.48 -8.89
C SER A 289 -6.73 11.34 -9.93
N GLY A 290 -6.08 12.38 -10.46
CA GLY A 290 -6.64 13.33 -11.43
C GLY A 290 -5.64 13.76 -12.51
N SER A 291 -6.15 14.30 -13.63
CA SER A 291 -5.43 14.39 -14.91
C SER A 291 -4.31 15.45 -15.04
N ASP A 292 -4.01 16.21 -13.98
CA ASP A 292 -3.16 17.42 -14.06
C ASP A 292 -1.68 17.17 -14.40
N VAL A 293 -1.20 15.92 -14.39
CA VAL A 293 0.23 15.60 -14.62
C VAL A 293 0.51 14.57 -15.72
N GLY A 294 -0.49 14.16 -16.51
CA GLY A 294 -0.28 13.25 -17.66
C GLY A 294 0.19 11.84 -17.29
N ALA A 295 0.20 11.48 -16.01
CA ALA A 295 0.27 10.10 -15.55
C ALA A 295 -1.05 9.38 -15.89
N PRO A 296 -1.02 8.10 -16.29
CA PRO A 296 -2.24 7.37 -16.58
C PRO A 296 -3.04 7.08 -15.31
N LEU A 297 -4.36 7.23 -15.41
CA LEU A 297 -5.28 7.36 -14.29
C LEU A 297 -5.67 5.98 -13.73
N TYR A 298 -4.99 5.55 -12.67
CA TYR A 298 -5.08 4.20 -12.09
C TYR A 298 -5.13 4.25 -10.56
N GLY A 299 -6.23 3.78 -9.97
CA GLY A 299 -6.31 3.58 -8.51
C GLY A 299 -6.36 4.90 -7.75
N GLY A 300 -7.54 5.28 -7.25
CA GLY A 300 -7.62 6.41 -6.31
C GLY A 300 -6.72 6.16 -5.10
N GLY A 301 -6.83 4.97 -4.50
CA GLY A 301 -5.98 4.49 -3.39
C GLY A 301 -4.78 3.61 -3.79
N VAL A 302 -4.99 2.50 -4.50
CA VAL A 302 -3.89 1.61 -4.96
C VAL A 302 -4.09 1.19 -6.42
N GLY A 303 -3.11 1.46 -7.27
CA GLY A 303 -3.08 1.02 -8.67
C GLY A 303 -1.94 0.03 -8.95
N ALA A 304 -2.22 -1.03 -9.71
CA ALA A 304 -1.23 -1.94 -10.28
C ALA A 304 -1.45 -2.13 -11.79
N PHE A 305 -0.38 -2.02 -12.58
CA PHE A 305 -0.46 -2.04 -14.05
C PHE A 305 0.67 -2.86 -14.68
N SER A 306 0.29 -3.85 -15.49
CA SER A 306 1.19 -4.76 -16.24
C SER A 306 2.29 -5.38 -15.36
N VAL A 307 1.94 -5.81 -14.14
CA VAL A 307 2.91 -6.31 -13.15
C VAL A 307 3.26 -7.77 -13.39
N GLY A 308 4.51 -8.01 -13.81
CA GLY A 308 5.11 -9.34 -13.93
C GLY A 308 5.54 -9.92 -12.58
N GLY A 309 4.61 -10.50 -11.83
CA GLY A 309 4.83 -11.13 -10.53
C GLY A 309 3.65 -10.95 -9.58
N GLN A 310 3.90 -11.10 -8.27
CA GLN A 310 2.86 -10.97 -7.24
C GLN A 310 2.68 -9.51 -6.79
N VAL A 311 1.43 -9.08 -6.75
CA VAL A 311 0.94 -7.91 -6.01
C VAL A 311 0.11 -8.42 -4.83
N LEU A 312 0.55 -8.14 -3.61
CA LEU A 312 -0.18 -8.48 -2.38
C LEU A 312 -0.67 -7.19 -1.72
N ILE A 313 -1.99 -7.03 -1.59
CA ILE A 313 -2.66 -5.92 -0.92
C ILE A 313 -3.36 -6.50 0.31
N GLN A 314 -2.77 -6.31 1.51
CA GLN A 314 -3.22 -6.99 2.74
C GLN A 314 -3.47 -6.03 3.92
N ASN A 315 -4.61 -6.16 4.59
CA ASN A 315 -4.88 -5.46 5.87
C ASN A 315 -4.69 -3.92 5.79
N ASN A 316 -5.03 -3.31 4.65
CA ASN A 316 -5.01 -1.85 4.49
C ASN A 316 -6.40 -1.25 4.77
N THR A 317 -6.41 0.00 5.22
CA THR A 317 -7.61 0.86 5.19
C THR A 317 -7.51 1.75 3.96
N ILE A 318 -8.45 1.63 3.04
CA ILE A 318 -8.51 2.34 1.76
C ILE A 318 -9.86 3.07 1.75
N ASP A 319 -9.87 4.32 2.21
CA ASP A 319 -11.10 5.07 2.53
C ASP A 319 -11.20 6.42 1.79
N GLU A 320 -12.39 6.82 1.36
CA GLU A 320 -12.67 8.13 0.71
C GLU A 320 -11.82 8.45 -0.55
N ASN A 321 -11.16 7.45 -1.17
CA ASN A 321 -10.26 7.70 -2.30
C ASN A 321 -11.03 7.82 -3.63
N THR A 322 -10.59 8.71 -4.50
CA THR A 322 -11.31 9.07 -5.73
C THR A 322 -10.43 8.92 -6.97
N CYS A 323 -10.96 8.25 -8.00
CA CYS A 323 -10.40 8.26 -9.35
C CYS A 323 -11.29 9.11 -10.26
N ASP A 324 -10.99 10.41 -10.35
CA ASP A 324 -11.77 11.39 -11.14
C ASP A 324 -11.03 11.78 -12.43
N THR A 325 -11.79 12.04 -13.48
CA THR A 325 -11.28 12.35 -14.81
C THR A 325 -12.03 13.53 -15.41
N TRP A 326 -11.53 14.75 -15.20
CA TRP A 326 -12.13 15.98 -15.74
C TRP A 326 -12.06 16.08 -17.28
N GLU A 327 -11.38 15.14 -17.94
CA GLU A 327 -11.14 15.09 -19.38
C GLU A 327 -11.89 13.92 -20.04
N PRO A 328 -12.71 14.16 -21.10
CA PRO A 328 -13.59 13.15 -21.68
C PRO A 328 -12.88 12.01 -22.43
N LEU A 329 -11.55 11.99 -22.49
CA LEU A 329 -10.78 10.92 -23.16
C LEU A 329 -10.35 9.78 -22.23
N TRP A 330 -10.46 9.96 -20.91
CA TRP A 330 -10.10 8.94 -19.93
C TRP A 330 -11.31 8.57 -19.07
N VAL A 331 -11.22 7.42 -18.41
CA VAL A 331 -12.26 6.86 -17.55
C VAL A 331 -11.61 6.50 -16.24
N GLY A 332 -12.03 7.12 -15.14
CA GLY A 332 -11.56 6.80 -13.80
C GLY A 332 -11.94 5.38 -13.41
N LYS A 333 -10.98 4.61 -12.88
CA LYS A 333 -11.14 3.17 -12.61
C LYS A 333 -10.50 2.80 -11.27
N GLY A 334 -11.23 2.05 -10.46
CA GLY A 334 -10.73 1.57 -9.17
C GLY A 334 -10.57 2.72 -8.18
N GLY A 335 -11.66 3.16 -7.56
CA GLY A 335 -11.57 4.27 -6.58
C GLY A 335 -10.69 3.86 -5.41
N GLY A 336 -10.95 2.69 -4.83
CA GLY A 336 -10.07 2.07 -3.84
C GLY A 336 -8.87 1.38 -4.48
N ILE A 337 -9.12 0.30 -5.23
CA ILE A 337 -8.08 -0.53 -5.87
C ILE A 337 -8.31 -0.65 -7.38
N TYR A 338 -7.25 -0.53 -8.16
CA TYR A 338 -7.20 -0.80 -9.60
C TYR A 338 -6.12 -1.84 -9.92
N THR A 339 -6.44 -2.88 -10.69
CA THR A 339 -5.44 -3.81 -11.25
C THR A 339 -5.71 -4.12 -12.71
N PHE A 340 -4.67 -4.07 -13.55
CA PHE A 340 -4.72 -4.42 -14.97
C PHE A 340 -3.48 -5.20 -15.41
N GLU A 341 -3.65 -6.25 -16.21
CA GLU A 341 -2.56 -7.08 -16.75
C GLU A 341 -1.55 -7.60 -15.70
N CYS A 342 -2.02 -7.98 -14.51
CA CYS A 342 -1.16 -8.45 -13.41
C CYS A 342 -1.15 -9.99 -13.31
N ASP A 343 0.04 -10.60 -13.26
CA ASP A 343 0.24 -12.05 -13.27
C ASP A 343 -0.37 -12.78 -12.05
N SER A 344 -0.32 -12.13 -10.88
CA SER A 344 -0.88 -12.65 -9.62
C SER A 344 -1.22 -11.49 -8.70
N VAL A 345 -2.50 -11.36 -8.34
CA VAL A 345 -3.00 -10.34 -7.43
C VAL A 345 -3.71 -11.02 -6.26
N ILE A 346 -3.29 -10.73 -5.05
CA ILE A 346 -3.95 -11.16 -3.81
C ILE A 346 -4.43 -9.91 -3.07
N ILE A 347 -5.73 -9.83 -2.80
CA ILE A 347 -6.37 -8.74 -2.05
C ILE A 347 -7.05 -9.36 -0.82
N GLU A 348 -6.48 -9.19 0.37
CA GLU A 348 -6.97 -9.85 1.58
C GLU A 348 -7.08 -8.98 2.84
N HIS A 349 -8.12 -9.19 3.64
CA HIS A 349 -8.36 -8.51 4.93
C HIS A 349 -8.41 -6.97 4.86
N ASN A 350 -8.63 -6.36 3.70
CA ASN A 350 -8.67 -4.90 3.57
C ASN A 350 -10.05 -4.34 3.95
N THR A 351 -10.06 -3.12 4.48
CA THR A 351 -11.27 -2.29 4.60
C THR A 351 -11.24 -1.28 3.46
N ILE A 352 -12.18 -1.39 2.53
CA ILE A 352 -12.24 -0.59 1.30
C ILE A 352 -13.58 0.13 1.29
N THR A 353 -13.58 1.39 1.71
CA THR A 353 -14.80 2.13 2.02
C THR A 353 -14.89 3.50 1.37
N ASN A 354 -16.11 3.95 1.07
CA ASN A 354 -16.40 5.31 0.59
C ASN A 354 -15.62 5.76 -0.66
N ASN A 355 -15.02 4.82 -1.42
CA ASN A 355 -14.20 5.16 -2.58
C ASN A 355 -15.04 5.39 -3.84
N GLN A 356 -14.51 6.17 -4.78
CA GLN A 356 -15.26 6.67 -5.92
C GLN A 356 -14.48 6.57 -7.24
N ALA A 357 -15.09 6.08 -8.32
CA ALA A 357 -14.53 6.03 -9.68
C ALA A 357 -15.63 5.88 -10.74
N LEU A 358 -15.38 6.12 -12.04
CA LEU A 358 -16.41 5.83 -13.06
C LEU A 358 -16.70 4.32 -13.20
N LEU A 359 -15.69 3.46 -13.01
CA LEU A 359 -15.86 2.01 -13.02
C LEU A 359 -15.12 1.38 -11.83
N GLY A 360 -15.79 0.50 -11.07
CA GLY A 360 -15.19 -0.14 -9.90
C GLY A 360 -14.92 0.87 -8.79
N GLY A 361 -15.96 1.39 -8.15
CA GLY A 361 -15.84 2.35 -7.05
C GLY A 361 -14.90 1.84 -5.95
N GLY A 362 -15.15 0.62 -5.47
CA GLY A 362 -14.27 -0.08 -4.53
C GLY A 362 -13.06 -0.69 -5.24
N ILE A 363 -13.29 -1.71 -6.06
CA ILE A 363 -12.25 -2.49 -6.75
C ILE A 363 -12.55 -2.60 -8.24
N TYR A 364 -11.56 -2.27 -9.08
CA TYR A 364 -11.54 -2.57 -10.51
C TYR A 364 -10.44 -3.59 -10.81
N VAL A 365 -10.80 -4.72 -11.41
CA VAL A 365 -9.86 -5.76 -11.87
C VAL A 365 -10.12 -6.04 -13.34
N LYS A 366 -9.05 -6.05 -14.16
CA LYS A 366 -9.13 -6.49 -15.54
C LYS A 366 -7.91 -7.28 -16.00
N ASP A 367 -8.13 -8.29 -16.84
CA ASP A 367 -7.08 -9.09 -17.51
C ASP A 367 -6.00 -9.58 -16.51
N SER A 368 -6.40 -9.97 -15.29
CA SER A 368 -5.51 -10.32 -14.17
C SER A 368 -6.00 -11.59 -13.45
N ASN A 369 -5.08 -12.36 -12.87
CA ASN A 369 -5.40 -13.54 -12.06
C ASN A 369 -5.55 -13.15 -10.57
N VAL A 370 -6.71 -13.41 -9.98
CA VAL A 370 -7.09 -12.84 -8.66
C VAL A 370 -7.48 -13.85 -7.58
N GLU A 371 -6.97 -13.59 -6.38
CA GLU A 371 -7.50 -14.13 -5.13
C GLU A 371 -7.96 -12.96 -4.26
N ILE A 372 -9.28 -12.80 -4.08
CA ILE A 372 -9.85 -11.69 -3.30
C ILE A 372 -10.63 -12.26 -2.13
N ARG A 373 -10.12 -12.15 -0.91
CA ARG A 373 -10.76 -12.78 0.24
C ARG A 373 -10.75 -12.02 1.55
N GLU A 374 -11.79 -12.23 2.35
CA GLU A 374 -11.89 -11.71 3.72
C GLU A 374 -11.85 -10.16 3.79
N ASN A 375 -12.20 -9.46 2.70
CA ASN A 375 -12.27 -8.00 2.66
C ASN A 375 -13.64 -7.48 3.07
N PHE A 376 -13.66 -6.28 3.64
CA PHE A 376 -14.86 -5.51 3.90
C PHE A 376 -14.95 -4.34 2.93
N ILE A 377 -15.98 -4.36 2.08
CA ILE A 377 -16.10 -3.46 0.92
C ILE A 377 -17.44 -2.75 1.01
N ARG A 378 -17.43 -1.47 1.42
CA ARG A 378 -18.69 -0.78 1.77
C ARG A 378 -18.79 0.67 1.30
N SER A 379 -20.00 1.08 0.91
CA SER A 379 -20.33 2.46 0.54
C SER A 379 -19.47 3.04 -0.59
N ASN A 380 -18.84 2.19 -1.39
CA ASN A 380 -18.11 2.63 -2.58
C ASN A 380 -19.10 2.92 -3.71
N VAL A 381 -18.81 3.93 -4.53
CA VAL A 381 -19.77 4.57 -5.43
C VAL A 381 -19.17 4.70 -6.82
N ASP A 382 -19.91 4.34 -7.86
CA ASP A 382 -19.50 4.73 -9.22
C ASP A 382 -19.93 6.18 -9.58
N THR A 383 -19.20 6.83 -10.48
CA THR A 383 -19.52 8.18 -10.97
C THR A 383 -20.25 8.13 -12.32
N VAL A 384 -20.66 9.28 -12.84
CA VAL A 384 -21.35 9.38 -14.13
C VAL A 384 -20.77 10.52 -14.93
N PHE A 385 -20.43 10.24 -16.20
CA PHE A 385 -20.05 11.29 -17.15
C PHE A 385 -21.21 11.58 -18.10
N TYR A 386 -21.83 12.74 -17.91
CA TYR A 386 -22.91 13.23 -18.75
C TYR A 386 -22.37 13.99 -19.99
N GLU A 387 -21.79 13.26 -20.95
CA GLU A 387 -21.58 13.77 -22.32
C GLU A 387 -22.13 12.78 -23.37
N GLU A 388 -22.31 13.25 -24.61
CA GLU A 388 -23.38 12.85 -25.53
C GLU A 388 -23.35 11.40 -26.12
N ASP A 389 -22.47 10.50 -25.68
CA ASP A 389 -22.39 9.09 -26.11
C ASP A 389 -22.03 8.14 -24.93
N GLU A 390 -23.02 7.88 -24.06
CA GLU A 390 -23.13 6.75 -23.11
C GLU A 390 -21.86 6.35 -22.30
N ARG A 391 -21.50 7.14 -21.28
CA ARG A 391 -20.59 6.72 -20.18
C ARG A 391 -21.26 6.77 -18.81
N GLU A 392 -22.06 5.76 -18.54
CA GLU A 392 -22.70 5.56 -17.25
C GLU A 392 -21.86 4.63 -16.35
N GLY A 393 -21.87 4.91 -15.05
CA GLY A 393 -21.09 4.19 -14.05
C GLY A 393 -21.55 2.75 -13.84
N LEU A 394 -20.57 1.87 -13.59
CA LEU A 394 -20.77 0.43 -13.39
C LEU A 394 -19.82 -0.13 -12.33
N GLY A 395 -20.31 -1.03 -11.48
CA GLY A 395 -19.51 -1.72 -10.47
C GLY A 395 -19.21 -0.85 -9.24
N GLY A 396 -20.19 -0.69 -8.36
CA GLY A 396 -20.03 0.11 -7.13
C GLY A 396 -18.97 -0.49 -6.20
N GLY A 397 -19.20 -1.75 -5.80
CA GLY A 397 -18.22 -2.56 -5.06
C GLY A 397 -17.11 -3.08 -5.98
N PHE A 398 -17.47 -3.91 -6.96
CA PHE A 398 -16.54 -4.57 -7.89
C PHE A 398 -16.87 -4.32 -9.36
N TRP A 399 -15.82 -4.07 -10.15
CA TRP A 399 -15.80 -4.25 -11.59
C TRP A 399 -14.75 -5.31 -11.95
N ILE A 400 -15.15 -6.34 -12.69
CA ILE A 400 -14.33 -7.51 -13.03
C ILE A 400 -14.42 -7.76 -14.54
N GLY A 401 -13.30 -7.82 -15.26
CA GLY A 401 -13.29 -8.06 -16.71
C GLY A 401 -12.20 -9.03 -17.16
N ASN A 402 -12.57 -10.08 -17.91
CA ASN A 402 -11.66 -11.14 -18.37
C ASN A 402 -10.81 -11.77 -17.25
N CYS A 403 -11.37 -11.92 -16.05
CA CYS A 403 -10.63 -12.48 -14.91
C CYS A 403 -11.07 -13.92 -14.62
N GLU A 404 -10.09 -14.74 -14.26
CA GLU A 404 -10.25 -16.04 -13.63
C GLU A 404 -9.70 -15.93 -12.18
N GLY A 405 -10.15 -16.79 -11.28
CA GLY A 405 -9.72 -16.76 -9.88
C GLY A 405 -10.83 -17.06 -8.87
N VAL A 406 -10.59 -16.66 -7.62
CA VAL A 406 -11.50 -16.89 -6.50
C VAL A 406 -11.80 -15.58 -5.77
N ILE A 407 -13.07 -15.34 -5.49
CA ILE A 407 -13.57 -14.24 -4.66
C ILE A 407 -14.34 -14.87 -3.51
N GLU A 408 -13.76 -14.89 -2.32
CA GLU A 408 -14.33 -15.66 -1.19
C GLU A 408 -14.36 -14.95 0.16
N ASN A 409 -15.34 -15.28 1.01
CA ASN A 409 -15.44 -14.75 2.38
C ASN A 409 -15.43 -13.20 2.46
N ASN A 410 -15.84 -12.47 1.43
CA ASN A 410 -15.93 -11.01 1.48
C ASN A 410 -17.30 -10.56 2.00
N THR A 411 -17.34 -9.39 2.65
CA THR A 411 -18.58 -8.73 3.08
C THR A 411 -18.74 -7.40 2.33
N ILE A 412 -19.77 -7.31 1.48
CA ILE A 412 -19.91 -6.29 0.44
C ILE A 412 -21.24 -5.55 0.63
N ILE A 413 -21.22 -4.36 1.22
CA ILE A 413 -22.43 -3.72 1.77
C ILE A 413 -22.61 -2.29 1.28
N GLU A 414 -23.85 -1.87 1.00
CA GLU A 414 -24.18 -0.44 0.75
C GLU A 414 -23.43 0.23 -0.42
N ASN A 415 -22.74 -0.53 -1.27
CA ASN A 415 -22.08 0.03 -2.45
C ASN A 415 -23.13 0.44 -3.50
N ASN A 416 -22.83 1.47 -4.28
CA ASN A 416 -23.79 2.12 -5.17
C ASN A 416 -23.26 2.13 -6.61
N ALA A 417 -24.08 1.63 -7.53
CA ALA A 417 -23.81 1.71 -8.97
C ALA A 417 -24.91 2.45 -9.72
N HIS A 418 -24.56 3.28 -10.71
CA HIS A 418 -25.54 4.12 -11.39
C HIS A 418 -26.50 3.31 -12.26
N ILE A 419 -25.98 2.32 -13.00
CA ILE A 419 -26.83 1.34 -13.72
C ILE A 419 -26.87 0.01 -12.98
N ASP A 420 -25.76 -0.72 -12.96
CA ASP A 420 -25.76 -2.18 -12.79
C ASP A 420 -24.49 -2.67 -12.07
N GLY A 421 -24.62 -3.81 -11.38
CA GLY A 421 -23.52 -4.44 -10.67
C GLY A 421 -23.12 -3.69 -9.40
N ALA A 422 -24.09 -3.27 -8.58
CA ALA A 422 -23.82 -2.55 -7.33
C ALA A 422 -22.82 -3.27 -6.41
N ALA A 423 -22.96 -4.58 -6.27
CA ALA A 423 -21.97 -5.45 -5.65
C ALA A 423 -20.92 -5.90 -6.68
N PHE A 424 -21.36 -6.49 -7.80
CA PHE A 424 -20.48 -7.08 -8.81
C PHE A 424 -20.91 -6.78 -10.25
N TYR A 425 -20.02 -6.18 -11.04
CA TYR A 425 -20.14 -6.08 -12.49
C TYR A 425 -19.12 -6.99 -13.19
N LEU A 426 -19.56 -7.88 -14.08
CA LEU A 426 -18.72 -8.87 -14.78
C LEU A 426 -18.75 -8.71 -16.31
N GLU A 427 -17.62 -8.30 -16.89
CA GLU A 427 -17.41 -8.11 -18.33
C GLU A 427 -16.60 -9.25 -18.98
N GLY A 428 -16.85 -9.48 -20.27
CA GLY A 428 -15.95 -10.22 -21.16
C GLY A 428 -15.99 -11.72 -20.90
N ASN A 429 -14.83 -12.35 -20.76
CA ASN A 429 -14.68 -13.77 -20.48
C ASN A 429 -14.44 -14.04 -18.97
N SER A 430 -15.13 -13.32 -18.08
CA SER A 430 -14.93 -13.47 -16.63
C SER A 430 -15.55 -14.77 -16.11
N THR A 431 -14.74 -15.65 -15.52
CA THR A 431 -15.20 -16.94 -14.95
C THR A 431 -14.71 -17.18 -13.51
N PRO A 432 -14.76 -16.19 -12.60
CA PRO A 432 -14.35 -16.40 -11.21
C PRO A 432 -15.28 -17.38 -10.48
N VAL A 433 -14.73 -18.09 -9.50
CA VAL A 433 -15.52 -18.72 -8.44
C VAL A 433 -15.82 -17.64 -7.40
N ILE A 434 -17.10 -17.34 -7.22
CA ILE A 434 -17.61 -16.40 -6.21
C ILE A 434 -18.26 -17.27 -5.14
N CYS A 435 -17.60 -17.44 -3.99
CA CYS A 435 -18.09 -18.34 -2.95
C CYS A 435 -18.06 -17.74 -1.54
N ASN A 436 -18.97 -18.16 -0.67
CA ASN A 436 -18.96 -17.76 0.75
C ASN A 436 -18.99 -16.23 0.98
N ASN A 437 -19.45 -15.40 0.04
CA ASN A 437 -19.54 -13.95 0.24
C ASN A 437 -20.92 -13.56 0.79
N ILE A 438 -20.97 -12.46 1.54
CA ILE A 438 -22.20 -11.73 1.81
C ILE A 438 -22.22 -10.48 0.94
N TRP A 439 -23.31 -10.24 0.22
CA TRP A 439 -23.57 -8.90 -0.34
C TRP A 439 -24.99 -8.42 -0.02
N VAL A 440 -25.07 -7.22 0.57
CA VAL A 440 -26.30 -6.67 1.15
C VAL A 440 -26.49 -5.18 0.89
N SER A 441 -27.73 -4.78 0.59
CA SER A 441 -28.10 -3.37 0.43
C SER A 441 -27.27 -2.59 -0.58
N ASN A 442 -26.63 -3.27 -1.54
CA ASN A 442 -25.95 -2.60 -2.65
C ASN A 442 -27.02 -2.12 -3.64
N ILE A 443 -26.97 -0.84 -4.01
CA ILE A 443 -28.05 -0.15 -4.72
C ILE A 443 -27.64 0.17 -6.16
N SER A 444 -28.53 -0.09 -7.10
CA SER A 444 -28.41 0.38 -8.49
C SER A 444 -29.78 0.54 -9.16
N ARG A 445 -29.79 1.06 -10.39
CA ARG A 445 -31.01 1.14 -11.23
C ARG A 445 -31.43 -0.21 -11.85
N GLY A 446 -30.52 -1.17 -11.87
CA GLY A 446 -30.72 -2.53 -12.34
C GLY A 446 -30.48 -3.52 -11.20
N SER A 447 -29.36 -4.23 -11.28
CA SER A 447 -29.06 -5.39 -10.44
C SER A 447 -27.86 -5.21 -9.50
N GLY A 448 -27.85 -5.98 -8.42
CA GLY A 448 -26.71 -6.12 -7.51
C GLY A 448 -25.52 -6.83 -8.17
N VAL A 449 -25.80 -7.87 -8.96
CA VAL A 449 -24.82 -8.64 -9.72
C VAL A 449 -25.20 -8.66 -11.21
N TYR A 450 -24.32 -8.19 -12.09
CA TYR A 450 -24.59 -8.08 -13.53
C TYR A 450 -23.51 -8.72 -14.40
N CYS A 451 -23.91 -9.55 -15.36
CA CYS A 451 -23.01 -10.13 -16.37
C CYS A 451 -23.35 -9.55 -17.75
N THR A 452 -22.37 -8.95 -18.44
CA THR A 452 -22.65 -8.26 -19.72
C THR A 452 -23.06 -9.20 -20.86
N ASN A 453 -22.60 -10.45 -20.82
CA ASN A 453 -22.76 -11.41 -21.91
C ASN A 453 -22.58 -12.85 -21.39
N LEU A 454 -22.91 -13.86 -22.21
CA LEU A 454 -22.86 -15.28 -21.83
C LEU A 454 -21.44 -15.86 -21.63
N ALA A 455 -20.36 -15.16 -22.02
CA ALA A 455 -18.99 -15.56 -21.70
C ALA A 455 -18.55 -15.08 -20.30
N SER A 456 -19.24 -14.11 -19.70
CA SER A 456 -19.19 -13.85 -18.26
C SER A 456 -19.99 -14.93 -17.55
N SER A 457 -19.34 -16.03 -17.16
CA SER A 457 -19.96 -17.21 -16.56
C SER A 457 -19.34 -17.54 -15.20
N PRO A 458 -19.54 -16.70 -14.18
CA PRO A 458 -19.07 -16.98 -12.82
C PRO A 458 -19.75 -18.22 -12.23
N ILE A 459 -19.06 -18.88 -11.31
CA ILE A 459 -19.60 -19.99 -10.51
C ILE A 459 -19.96 -19.44 -9.13
N PHE A 460 -21.23 -19.56 -8.73
CA PHE A 460 -21.72 -19.12 -7.42
C PHE A 460 -21.94 -20.31 -6.48
N GLU A 461 -21.31 -20.30 -5.31
CA GLU A 461 -21.47 -21.33 -4.27
C GLU A 461 -21.55 -20.70 -2.87
N CYS A 462 -22.43 -21.17 -2.00
CA CYS A 462 -22.44 -20.77 -0.59
C CYS A 462 -22.54 -19.25 -0.30
N ASN A 463 -23.07 -18.43 -1.20
CA ASN A 463 -23.21 -16.98 -0.98
C ASN A 463 -24.56 -16.59 -0.35
N ASN A 464 -24.58 -15.43 0.32
CA ASN A 464 -25.81 -14.76 0.74
C ASN A 464 -26.02 -13.42 0.00
N ALA A 465 -27.07 -13.35 -0.79
CA ALA A 465 -27.47 -12.20 -1.59
C ALA A 465 -28.78 -11.62 -1.05
N TRP A 466 -28.76 -10.48 -0.34
CA TRP A 466 -29.98 -9.99 0.32
C TRP A 466 -30.20 -8.47 0.25
N ALA A 467 -31.39 -8.09 -0.20
CA ALA A 467 -31.88 -6.71 -0.27
C ALA A 467 -31.07 -5.80 -1.21
N ASN A 468 -30.53 -6.33 -2.32
CA ASN A 468 -29.77 -5.54 -3.28
C ASN A 468 -30.66 -4.99 -4.42
N GLY A 469 -30.72 -3.66 -4.54
CA GLY A 469 -31.30 -2.94 -5.67
C GLY A 469 -32.73 -3.35 -6.06
N ILE A 470 -32.98 -3.41 -7.37
CA ILE A 470 -34.26 -3.88 -7.95
C ILE A 470 -34.24 -5.40 -8.19
N ALA A 471 -33.06 -6.00 -8.39
CA ALA A 471 -32.86 -7.43 -8.50
C ALA A 471 -31.47 -7.84 -7.96
N GLU A 472 -31.39 -9.02 -7.35
CA GLU A 472 -30.11 -9.58 -6.88
C GLU A 472 -29.15 -9.87 -8.06
N PHE A 473 -29.68 -10.45 -9.15
CA PHE A 473 -28.92 -10.85 -10.34
C PHE A 473 -29.57 -10.27 -11.62
N GLY A 474 -28.74 -9.94 -12.61
CA GLY A 474 -29.17 -9.35 -13.89
C GLY A 474 -28.22 -9.61 -15.06
N GLY A 475 -28.64 -9.10 -16.22
CA GLY A 475 -27.94 -9.31 -17.49
C GLY A 475 -27.96 -10.79 -17.92
N SER A 476 -26.78 -11.36 -18.17
CA SER A 476 -26.59 -12.77 -18.52
C SER A 476 -26.29 -13.68 -17.32
N CYS A 477 -26.19 -13.14 -16.08
CA CYS A 477 -25.86 -13.97 -14.93
C CYS A 477 -27.02 -14.94 -14.64
N PRO A 478 -26.76 -16.22 -14.31
CA PRO A 478 -27.77 -17.06 -13.70
C PRO A 478 -28.13 -16.51 -12.32
N ASP A 479 -29.39 -16.66 -11.91
CA ASP A 479 -29.78 -16.56 -10.50
C ASP A 479 -29.53 -17.93 -9.83
N PRO A 480 -28.55 -18.06 -8.93
CA PRO A 480 -28.19 -19.31 -8.26
C PRO A 480 -29.02 -19.56 -7.00
N THR A 481 -29.94 -18.67 -6.61
CA THR A 481 -30.64 -18.71 -5.33
C THR A 481 -31.36 -20.05 -5.09
N GLY A 482 -31.02 -20.72 -3.99
CA GLY A 482 -31.52 -22.06 -3.65
C GLY A 482 -30.73 -23.23 -4.26
N THR A 483 -29.63 -22.95 -4.98
CA THR A 483 -28.71 -23.96 -5.54
C THR A 483 -27.30 -23.79 -4.97
N ASN A 484 -26.52 -24.89 -4.88
CA ASN A 484 -25.13 -24.89 -4.41
C ASN A 484 -24.86 -24.10 -3.11
N GLY A 485 -25.82 -24.12 -2.17
CA GLY A 485 -25.71 -23.38 -0.90
C GLY A 485 -25.89 -21.86 -1.00
N ASN A 486 -26.24 -21.31 -2.16
CA ASN A 486 -26.57 -19.88 -2.28
C ASN A 486 -28.00 -19.61 -1.76
N PHE A 487 -28.19 -18.52 -1.03
CA PHE A 487 -29.49 -18.12 -0.47
C PHE A 487 -29.65 -16.59 -0.40
N SER A 488 -30.83 -16.16 0.03
CA SER A 488 -31.17 -14.76 0.30
C SER A 488 -31.84 -14.67 1.67
N ALA A 489 -31.12 -14.13 2.65
CA ALA A 489 -31.62 -13.90 4.00
C ALA A 489 -30.86 -12.74 4.68
N ASP A 490 -31.50 -12.09 5.65
CA ASP A 490 -30.83 -11.09 6.50
C ASP A 490 -29.60 -11.75 7.18
N PRO A 491 -28.38 -11.21 7.01
CA PRO A 491 -27.19 -11.74 7.68
C PRO A 491 -27.22 -11.60 9.21
N LEU A 492 -28.16 -10.84 9.78
CA LEU A 492 -28.22 -10.54 11.21
C LEU A 492 -26.90 -9.97 11.74
N PHE A 493 -26.46 -8.85 11.16
CA PHE A 493 -25.31 -8.11 11.68
C PHE A 493 -25.58 -7.54 13.09
N CYS A 494 -24.56 -7.53 13.94
CA CYS A 494 -24.69 -7.20 15.36
C CYS A 494 -25.23 -5.78 15.62
N TRP A 495 -24.66 -4.76 14.95
CA TRP A 495 -25.15 -3.39 15.03
C TRP A 495 -24.67 -2.55 13.82
N PRO A 496 -25.29 -2.74 12.63
CA PRO A 496 -24.86 -2.06 11.40
C PRO A 496 -25.02 -0.52 11.46
N GLU A 497 -25.97 0.00 12.25
CA GLU A 497 -26.11 1.45 12.49
C GLU A 497 -24.93 2.08 13.27
N GLY A 498 -24.09 1.26 13.89
CA GLY A 498 -22.88 1.67 14.61
C GLY A 498 -21.60 1.06 14.04
N ASP A 499 -21.63 0.68 12.76
CA ASP A 499 -20.54 0.06 11.98
C ASP A 499 -20.02 -1.29 12.51
N ASP A 500 -20.84 -2.03 13.28
CA ASP A 500 -20.53 -3.41 13.70
C ASP A 500 -21.20 -4.44 12.77
N PHE A 501 -20.41 -4.89 11.79
CA PHE A 501 -20.78 -5.89 10.79
C PHE A 501 -20.32 -7.31 11.12
N TYR A 502 -19.96 -7.60 12.37
CA TYR A 502 -19.87 -8.98 12.82
C TYR A 502 -21.26 -9.63 12.86
N LEU A 503 -21.30 -10.96 12.75
CA LEU A 503 -22.56 -11.70 12.70
C LEU A 503 -23.15 -11.94 14.11
N HIS A 504 -24.47 -12.04 14.19
CA HIS A 504 -25.15 -12.65 15.33
C HIS A 504 -24.94 -14.17 15.33
N ALA A 505 -24.92 -14.81 16.49
CA ALA A 505 -24.77 -16.27 16.61
C ALA A 505 -25.90 -17.06 15.91
N ASP A 506 -27.08 -16.46 15.77
CA ASP A 506 -28.22 -17.02 15.02
C ASP A 506 -28.21 -16.64 13.51
N SER A 507 -27.16 -15.97 13.03
CA SER A 507 -27.03 -15.57 11.62
C SER A 507 -27.07 -16.78 10.70
N PRO A 508 -27.79 -16.75 9.56
CA PRO A 508 -27.72 -17.79 8.53
C PRO A 508 -26.36 -17.85 7.83
N CYS A 509 -25.46 -16.88 8.07
CA CYS A 509 -24.09 -16.85 7.57
C CYS A 509 -23.06 -17.39 8.57
N ALA A 510 -23.46 -17.62 9.83
CA ALA A 510 -22.60 -18.23 10.84
C ALA A 510 -22.37 -19.73 10.54
N PRO A 511 -21.18 -20.29 10.87
CA PRO A 511 -20.83 -21.69 10.54
C PRO A 511 -21.82 -22.75 11.01
N GLU A 512 -22.50 -22.49 12.12
CA GLU A 512 -23.45 -23.41 12.77
C GLU A 512 -24.84 -23.43 12.09
N ASN A 513 -25.20 -22.39 11.35
CA ASN A 513 -26.53 -22.20 10.75
C ASN A 513 -26.52 -22.16 9.21
N SER A 514 -25.34 -21.96 8.60
CA SER A 514 -25.21 -21.88 7.14
C SER A 514 -25.53 -23.21 6.46
N PRO A 515 -25.82 -23.21 5.15
CA PRO A 515 -26.12 -24.44 4.42
C PRO A 515 -24.99 -25.47 4.54
N ALA A 516 -25.35 -26.75 4.66
CA ALA A 516 -24.41 -27.80 4.99
C ALA A 516 -23.23 -27.87 4.01
N GLY A 517 -22.03 -27.65 4.53
CA GLY A 517 -20.78 -27.62 3.76
C GLY A 517 -20.22 -26.21 3.50
N CYS A 518 -20.99 -25.15 3.73
CA CYS A 518 -20.54 -23.77 3.51
C CYS A 518 -19.60 -23.26 4.62
N GLY A 519 -19.94 -23.44 5.89
CA GLY A 519 -19.14 -22.88 7.00
C GLY A 519 -19.39 -21.39 7.18
N LEU A 520 -18.35 -20.59 7.47
CA LEU A 520 -18.51 -19.14 7.57
C LEU A 520 -18.80 -18.54 6.19
N ILE A 521 -19.75 -17.62 6.12
CA ILE A 521 -20.05 -16.82 4.92
C ILE A 521 -19.83 -15.36 5.31
N GLY A 522 -19.03 -14.63 4.53
CA GLY A 522 -18.60 -13.25 4.79
C GLY A 522 -17.29 -13.14 5.58
N ALA A 523 -16.81 -11.90 5.72
CA ALA A 523 -15.49 -11.57 6.26
C ALA A 523 -15.41 -11.60 7.80
N PHE A 524 -16.55 -11.56 8.49
CA PHE A 524 -16.62 -11.42 9.95
C PHE A 524 -17.35 -12.61 10.58
N PRO A 525 -16.77 -13.26 11.61
CA PRO A 525 -17.43 -14.34 12.34
C PRO A 525 -18.55 -13.81 13.25
N ALA A 526 -19.25 -14.72 13.93
CA ALA A 526 -20.21 -14.33 14.95
C ALA A 526 -19.52 -13.71 16.19
N SER A 527 -20.02 -12.56 16.67
CA SER A 527 -19.50 -11.86 17.85
C SER A 527 -20.55 -11.57 18.93
N CYS A 528 -21.82 -11.45 18.56
CA CYS A 528 -22.95 -11.22 19.46
C CYS A 528 -23.94 -12.39 19.45
N GLY A 529 -24.88 -12.43 20.41
CA GLY A 529 -25.85 -13.53 20.55
C GLY A 529 -25.32 -14.83 21.19
N ILE A 530 -24.00 -14.95 21.36
CA ILE A 530 -23.33 -16.15 21.89
C ILE A 530 -23.82 -16.45 23.32
N SER A 531 -24.52 -17.57 23.49
CA SER A 531 -25.06 -18.03 24.78
C SER A 531 -24.53 -19.41 25.16
N GLY A 532 -23.45 -19.45 25.96
CA GLY A 532 -22.79 -20.65 26.49
C GLY A 532 -21.27 -20.45 26.54
N VAL A 533 -20.52 -20.86 27.57
CA VAL A 533 -20.68 -22.02 28.47
C VAL A 533 -20.51 -21.64 29.95
N ASP A 534 -21.04 -22.49 30.83
CA ASP A 534 -20.91 -22.49 32.30
C ASP A 534 -19.66 -21.83 32.89
N GLY A 535 -19.86 -21.07 33.97
CA GLY A 535 -18.86 -21.05 35.04
C GLY A 535 -18.33 -19.72 35.56
N TRP A 536 -19.04 -18.59 35.40
CA TRP A 536 -19.12 -17.57 36.46
C TRP A 536 -20.47 -16.87 36.38
N VAL A 537 -21.21 -16.82 37.50
CA VAL A 537 -22.33 -15.88 37.63
C VAL A 537 -21.74 -14.49 37.82
N ALA A 538 -21.42 -13.84 36.70
CA ALA A 538 -21.56 -12.40 36.65
C ALA A 538 -23.06 -12.16 36.81
N ASN A 539 -23.49 -11.61 37.95
CA ASN A 539 -24.88 -11.15 38.08
C ASN A 539 -25.18 -10.23 36.91
N ASP A 540 -26.27 -10.45 36.18
CA ASP A 540 -26.65 -9.61 35.04
C ASP A 540 -26.64 -8.14 35.44
N VAL A 541 -25.61 -7.44 34.98
CA VAL A 541 -25.53 -6.00 35.12
C VAL A 541 -26.19 -5.41 33.89
N ASN A 542 -27.45 -5.01 34.02
CA ASN A 542 -28.08 -4.11 33.05
C ASN A 542 -27.33 -2.77 33.06
N GLY A 543 -26.27 -2.66 32.27
CA GLY A 543 -25.52 -1.43 32.10
C GLY A 543 -24.31 -1.57 31.19
N LEU A 544 -23.97 -0.46 30.53
CA LEU A 544 -22.92 -0.38 29.52
C LEU A 544 -22.10 0.89 29.71
N ILE A 545 -20.79 0.80 29.47
CA ILE A 545 -19.90 1.96 29.39
C ILE A 545 -19.49 2.13 27.93
N ARG A 546 -19.96 3.20 27.29
CA ARG A 546 -19.52 3.65 25.97
C ARG A 546 -18.53 4.81 26.11
N SER A 547 -17.70 5.04 25.11
CA SER A 547 -16.82 6.20 25.03
C SER A 547 -16.67 6.66 23.58
N TYR A 548 -16.92 7.94 23.29
CA TYR A 548 -16.83 8.50 21.94
C TYR A 548 -16.20 9.91 21.94
N PRO A 549 -15.23 10.20 21.05
CA PRO A 549 -14.55 9.27 20.14
C PRO A 549 -13.71 8.23 20.89
N ASN A 550 -13.50 7.07 20.26
CA ASN A 550 -12.62 6.00 20.70
C ASN A 550 -12.12 5.24 19.46
N PRO A 551 -10.83 5.32 19.07
CA PRO A 551 -9.73 5.99 19.78
C PRO A 551 -9.93 7.50 19.99
N MET A 552 -9.40 8.02 21.09
CA MET A 552 -9.50 9.45 21.43
C MET A 552 -8.18 10.17 21.19
N LYS A 553 -8.22 11.27 20.41
CA LYS A 553 -7.05 12.12 20.11
C LYS A 553 -6.87 13.28 21.10
N THR A 554 -7.97 13.90 21.53
CA THR A 554 -7.95 15.08 22.42
C THR A 554 -8.85 14.92 23.65
N SER A 555 -10.06 14.40 23.47
CA SER A 555 -11.00 14.11 24.55
C SER A 555 -11.97 13.00 24.13
N SER A 556 -12.63 12.38 25.11
CA SER A 556 -13.70 11.42 24.89
C SER A 556 -14.85 11.63 25.86
N THR A 557 -16.05 11.39 25.38
CA THR A 557 -17.31 11.44 26.13
C THR A 557 -17.69 10.03 26.53
N ILE A 558 -17.56 9.74 27.82
CA ILE A 558 -17.87 8.46 28.45
C ILE A 558 -19.34 8.47 28.85
N ILE A 559 -20.13 7.51 28.35
CA ILE A 559 -21.56 7.39 28.64
C ILE A 559 -21.77 6.08 29.41
N LEU A 560 -22.25 6.20 30.65
CA LEU A 560 -22.68 5.09 31.49
C LEU A 560 -24.21 4.97 31.42
N SER A 561 -24.68 3.98 30.67
CA SER A 561 -26.09 3.56 30.62
C SER A 561 -26.32 2.43 31.62
N GLY A 562 -27.50 2.31 32.24
CA GLY A 562 -27.84 1.15 33.06
C GLY A 562 -28.68 1.38 34.32
N ASP A 563 -28.79 0.33 35.13
CA ASP A 563 -29.59 0.28 36.35
C ASP A 563 -29.25 1.40 37.35
N HIS A 564 -30.27 1.84 38.07
CA HIS A 564 -30.21 3.00 38.98
C HIS A 564 -29.17 2.85 40.12
N SER A 565 -28.67 1.64 40.37
CA SER A 565 -27.56 1.34 41.28
C SER A 565 -26.21 1.80 40.71
N PHE A 566 -25.93 1.59 39.43
CA PHE A 566 -24.70 2.02 38.76
C PHE A 566 -24.62 3.53 38.59
N LEU A 567 -25.76 4.19 38.46
CA LEU A 567 -25.87 5.65 38.43
C LEU A 567 -25.48 6.32 39.76
N LYS A 568 -25.20 5.56 40.83
CA LYS A 568 -24.61 6.06 42.09
C LYS A 568 -23.18 5.55 42.35
N GLY A 569 -22.60 4.82 41.39
CA GLY A 569 -21.29 4.21 41.49
C GLY A 569 -20.12 5.18 41.25
N GLU A 570 -18.91 4.69 41.49
CA GLU A 570 -17.68 5.40 41.17
C GLU A 570 -17.19 4.98 39.77
N VAL A 571 -16.88 5.95 38.91
CA VAL A 571 -16.28 5.71 37.59
C VAL A 571 -14.81 6.09 37.62
N ARG A 572 -13.95 5.15 37.24
CA ARG A 572 -12.49 5.30 37.17
C ARG A 572 -11.96 5.00 35.79
N ILE A 573 -10.87 5.65 35.43
CA ILE A 573 -10.04 5.32 34.27
C ILE A 573 -8.74 4.73 34.80
N LEU A 574 -8.39 3.55 34.30
CA LEU A 574 -7.26 2.75 34.75
C LEU A 574 -6.28 2.54 33.60
N ASP A 575 -4.98 2.47 33.89
CA ASP A 575 -4.00 1.97 32.92
C ASP A 575 -4.02 0.44 32.82
N ILE A 576 -3.19 -0.12 31.93
CA ILE A 576 -3.03 -1.57 31.74
C ILE A 576 -2.55 -2.32 32.99
N LEU A 577 -1.98 -1.62 33.98
CA LEU A 577 -1.56 -2.18 35.27
C LEU A 577 -2.66 -2.06 36.34
N GLY A 578 -3.84 -1.54 35.98
CA GLY A 578 -4.96 -1.33 36.88
C GLY A 578 -4.82 -0.10 37.80
N ARG A 579 -3.81 0.76 37.60
CA ARG A 579 -3.60 1.97 38.41
C ARG A 579 -4.62 3.03 38.01
N CYS A 580 -5.24 3.69 38.99
CA CYS A 580 -6.25 4.72 38.72
C CYS A 580 -5.60 6.03 38.25
N ILE A 581 -5.89 6.40 37.00
CA ILE A 581 -5.42 7.60 36.32
C ILE A 581 -6.36 8.78 36.59
N ARG A 582 -7.68 8.55 36.50
CA ARG A 582 -8.72 9.56 36.72
C ARG A 582 -9.94 8.93 37.40
N SER A 583 -10.66 9.70 38.22
CA SER A 583 -11.91 9.30 38.87
C SER A 583 -12.96 10.40 38.76
N PHE A 584 -14.22 10.01 38.55
CA PHE A 584 -15.38 10.92 38.50
C PHE A 584 -16.31 10.65 39.68
N SER A 585 -16.85 11.71 40.28
CA SER A 585 -17.80 11.63 41.40
C SER A 585 -19.21 12.02 40.95
N ALA A 586 -20.22 11.44 41.61
CA ALA A 586 -21.52 11.15 41.00
C ALA A 586 -22.67 12.05 41.50
N THR A 587 -22.48 13.37 41.62
CA THR A 587 -23.51 14.32 42.09
C THR A 587 -24.02 15.27 41.02
N ASP A 588 -25.35 15.46 41.01
CA ASP A 588 -26.16 16.44 40.26
C ASP A 588 -26.42 16.23 38.75
N VAL A 589 -27.34 15.29 38.47
CA VAL A 589 -28.69 15.53 37.85
C VAL A 589 -29.20 14.24 37.15
N GLY A 590 -30.47 13.88 37.39
CA GLY A 590 -31.27 13.04 36.47
C GLY A 590 -31.21 11.52 36.62
N SER A 591 -32.31 10.88 36.22
CA SER A 591 -32.41 9.44 35.93
C SER A 591 -32.28 9.22 34.41
N GLY A 592 -31.37 8.36 33.99
CA GLY A 592 -30.98 8.14 32.60
C GLY A 592 -29.47 7.96 32.48
N ASP A 593 -28.97 7.94 31.26
CA ASP A 593 -27.54 7.80 30.96
C ASP A 593 -26.70 8.93 31.60
N ARG A 594 -25.55 8.57 32.18
CA ARG A 594 -24.61 9.51 32.78
C ARG A 594 -23.40 9.76 31.90
N THR A 595 -23.21 11.02 31.54
CA THR A 595 -22.12 11.47 30.69
C THR A 595 -20.99 12.06 31.50
N PHE A 596 -19.76 11.60 31.26
CA PHE A 596 -18.52 12.12 31.81
C PHE A 596 -17.60 12.51 30.65
N HIS A 597 -16.90 13.64 30.75
CA HIS A 597 -15.91 14.02 29.75
C HIS A 597 -14.50 13.79 30.28
N TRP A 598 -13.68 13.07 29.50
CA TRP A 598 -12.26 12.89 29.78
C TRP A 598 -11.42 13.60 28.71
N ASP A 599 -10.55 14.49 29.16
CA ASP A 599 -9.61 15.29 28.37
C ASP A 599 -8.24 14.59 28.19
N GLY A 600 -8.18 13.29 28.43
CA GLY A 600 -6.94 12.51 28.38
C GLY A 600 -5.96 12.85 29.50
N ARG A 601 -6.39 13.52 30.59
CA ARG A 601 -5.53 13.88 31.73
C ARG A 601 -5.80 13.05 32.99
N SER A 602 -4.78 12.88 33.81
CA SER A 602 -4.86 12.28 35.14
C SER A 602 -5.59 13.20 36.14
N SER A 603 -5.78 12.72 37.37
CA SER A 603 -6.22 13.57 38.50
C SER A 603 -5.18 14.63 38.92
N SER A 604 -3.89 14.48 38.55
CA SER A 604 -2.85 15.51 38.77
C SER A 604 -2.75 16.54 37.63
N GLY A 605 -3.51 16.36 36.53
CA GLY A 605 -3.48 17.22 35.35
C GLY A 605 -2.43 16.84 34.31
N GLU A 606 -1.62 15.81 34.57
CA GLU A 606 -0.68 15.22 33.60
C GLU A 606 -1.42 14.55 32.43
N LEU A 607 -0.84 14.59 31.24
CA LEU A 607 -1.39 13.91 30.06
C LEU A 607 -1.13 12.40 30.14
N ALA A 608 -2.18 11.59 30.07
CA ALA A 608 -2.06 10.13 30.02
C ALA A 608 -1.29 9.71 28.75
N THR A 609 -0.33 8.79 28.81
CA THR A 609 0.46 8.38 27.63
C THR A 609 -0.43 7.73 26.55
N PRO A 610 -0.06 7.76 25.25
CA PRO A 610 -0.75 6.96 24.24
C PRO A 610 -0.80 5.47 24.64
N GLY A 611 -1.88 4.77 24.27
CA GLY A 611 -2.09 3.37 24.59
C GLY A 611 -3.49 3.04 25.12
N LEU A 612 -3.67 1.81 25.60
CA LEU A 612 -4.94 1.27 26.08
C LEU A 612 -5.21 1.62 27.55
N TYR A 613 -6.42 2.08 27.83
CA TYR A 613 -6.95 2.32 29.18
C TYR A 613 -8.29 1.59 29.37
N PHE A 614 -8.65 1.39 30.63
CA PHE A 614 -9.90 0.75 31.02
C PHE A 614 -10.77 1.71 31.81
N ILE A 615 -11.98 1.98 31.31
CA ILE A 615 -13.01 2.70 32.06
C ILE A 615 -13.76 1.66 32.90
N ARG A 616 -13.83 1.86 34.21
CA ARG A 616 -14.46 0.93 35.16
C ARG A 616 -15.47 1.66 36.02
N ALA A 617 -16.72 1.20 36.01
CA ALA A 617 -17.76 1.64 36.93
C ALA A 617 -18.01 0.56 37.98
N LYS A 618 -18.04 0.92 39.27
CA LYS A 618 -18.35 -0.02 40.36
C LYS A 618 -19.53 0.47 41.19
N SER A 619 -20.49 -0.42 41.47
CA SER A 619 -21.56 -0.19 42.44
C SER A 619 -21.87 -1.46 43.22
N GLY A 620 -21.69 -1.42 44.55
CA GLY A 620 -21.77 -2.61 45.40
C GLY A 620 -20.74 -3.66 44.98
N ASP A 621 -21.21 -4.90 44.81
CA ASP A 621 -20.40 -6.04 44.35
C ASP A 621 -20.33 -6.13 42.81
N SER A 622 -21.12 -5.33 42.10
CA SER A 622 -21.22 -5.37 40.63
C SER A 622 -20.27 -4.36 39.97
N MET A 623 -19.71 -4.74 38.82
CA MET A 623 -18.66 -3.99 38.13
C MET A 623 -18.83 -4.05 36.61
N LEU A 624 -18.76 -2.89 35.96
CA LEU A 624 -18.68 -2.75 34.51
C LEU A 624 -17.27 -2.31 34.12
N THR A 625 -16.76 -2.79 32.98
CA THR A 625 -15.48 -2.35 32.42
C THR A 625 -15.60 -2.23 30.91
N SER A 626 -15.07 -1.15 30.35
CA SER A 626 -14.95 -0.90 28.90
C SER A 626 -13.54 -0.41 28.57
N LYS A 627 -13.15 -0.49 27.29
CA LYS A 627 -11.82 -0.14 26.79
C LYS A 627 -11.87 1.24 26.13
N ILE A 628 -10.86 2.06 26.38
CA ILE A 628 -10.64 3.30 25.64
C ILE A 628 -9.18 3.41 25.21
N MET A 629 -8.96 3.71 23.93
CA MET A 629 -7.63 3.88 23.35
C MET A 629 -7.29 5.37 23.25
N VAL A 630 -6.14 5.77 23.79
CA VAL A 630 -5.61 7.13 23.64
C VAL A 630 -4.57 7.13 22.54
N VAL A 631 -4.81 7.92 21.50
CA VAL A 631 -3.86 8.24 20.43
C VAL A 631 -3.50 9.73 20.53
N ARG A 632 -2.37 10.18 20.00
CA ARG A 632 -1.98 11.60 19.97
C ARG A 632 -1.22 11.94 18.71
#